data_AF-A0A968MTF2-F1
#
_entry.id   AF-A0A968MTF2-F1
#
_cell.length_a   1.000
_cell.length_b   1.000
_cell.length_c   1.000
_cell.angle_alpha   90.00
_cell.angle_beta   90.00
_cell.angle_gamma   90.00
#
_symmetry.space_group_name_H-M   'P 1'
#
loop_
_entity.id
_entity.type
_entity.pdbx_description
1 polymer ?
#
loop_
_entity_poly.entity_id
_entity_poly.type
_entity_poly.pdbx_seq_one_letter_code
_entity_poly.pdbx_strand_id
1 'polypeptide(L)'
;MVPPHAAKVSKEVSKEVRAANDRRLALEDSIRNCYMETFKDSAWAVSLAVKLGLSPDTLRPMIFKSYGNWKEISTFIENNTSKHRRYILPFLTQISDKDFSDTRETILSDQLNSAMDIPRNPEIPEDIFVKYILSPRMSIEFLTPWRSFLRQSLGEKLAAESRKDISALTSWIRTNINIDNTANLHSRAPLSPAGVYNLGAANASSRDIFFVAACRAFGIPARLNPETQVPEYFEKGKWMLAGFDAAPPIQPVKGTLQLTQKDNPVEPQYYYHFTIGRIQDGICRTLEFEEGRKLSDFPASVSLDTGRYVLVTGNRLEDGSVLSSMTFFNITANNPAQVAVSLRKLPGNLKPSGKTDFTNLGLLRNGQTDNYTSLIGDKDAVVMLIDPDKEPSKHILNDLGPYVDHFNKWDGVFVVAFPQEKSQQAGVLKTYTLPENLVAGVDSNDGLLHALSDIYGPDLKDRLPLVVVCDNKGNIYLFSAGYKIGIGEQILKITPVLKAIKASCEKP
;
A
#
# COMPACT_ATOMS: atom_id res chain seq x y z
N MET A 1 11.16 -5.10 -26.58
CA MET A 1 12.35 -4.61 -25.85
C MET A 1 12.97 -5.79 -25.14
N VAL A 2 14.17 -6.20 -25.55
CA VAL A 2 15.00 -7.12 -24.77
C VAL A 2 15.64 -6.26 -23.68
N PRO A 3 15.40 -6.52 -22.38
CA PRO A 3 16.07 -5.77 -21.33
C PRO A 3 17.59 -5.92 -21.51
N PRO A 4 18.39 -4.87 -21.27
CA PRO A 4 19.84 -4.99 -21.32
C PRO A 4 20.29 -6.11 -20.37
N HIS A 5 21.28 -6.88 -20.81
CA HIS A 5 21.86 -7.95 -20.01
C HIS A 5 22.33 -7.36 -18.67
N ALA A 6 21.79 -7.85 -17.56
CA ALA A 6 22.19 -7.41 -16.24
C ALA A 6 23.65 -7.80 -16.00
N ALA A 7 24.57 -6.86 -16.22
CA ALA A 7 25.96 -7.02 -15.83
C ALA A 7 26.05 -6.85 -14.31
N LYS A 8 26.52 -7.88 -13.60
CA LYS A 8 26.90 -7.73 -12.18
C LYS A 8 28.08 -6.76 -12.14
N VAL A 9 27.83 -5.53 -11.70
CA VAL A 9 28.91 -4.58 -11.41
C VAL A 9 29.59 -5.06 -10.13
N SER A 10 30.74 -5.73 -10.24
CA SER A 10 31.57 -6.02 -9.08
C SER A 10 32.20 -4.70 -8.61
N LYS A 11 31.58 -4.05 -7.62
CA LYS A 11 32.24 -2.98 -6.89
C LYS A 11 33.12 -3.62 -5.83
N GLU A 12 34.39 -3.86 -6.16
CA GLU A 12 35.41 -4.10 -5.14
C GLU A 12 35.63 -2.78 -4.38
N VAL A 13 35.05 -2.69 -3.18
CA VAL A 13 35.24 -1.56 -2.27
C VAL A 13 36.30 -1.97 -1.25
N SER A 14 37.30 -1.12 -1.02
CA SER A 14 38.35 -1.42 -0.04
C SER A 14 37.75 -1.54 1.38
N LYS A 15 38.40 -2.33 2.26
CA LYS A 15 37.95 -2.52 3.64
C LYS A 15 37.87 -1.19 4.41
N GLU A 16 38.78 -0.26 4.12
CA GLU A 16 38.84 1.07 4.75
C GLU A 16 37.65 1.92 4.32
N VAL A 17 37.31 1.94 3.03
CA VAL A 17 36.15 2.67 2.51
C VAL A 17 34.86 2.09 3.07
N ARG A 18 34.77 0.76 3.17
CA ARG A 18 33.62 0.08 3.79
C ARG A 18 33.47 0.44 5.25
N ALA A 19 34.55 0.36 6.03
CA ALA A 19 34.53 0.73 7.45
C ALA A 19 34.18 2.21 7.67
N ALA A 20 34.63 3.11 6.79
CA ALA A 20 34.26 4.53 6.84
C ALA A 20 32.78 4.74 6.54
N ASN A 21 32.23 4.02 5.56
CA ASN A 21 30.80 4.04 5.24
C ASN A 21 29.96 3.48 6.40
N ASP A 22 30.38 2.37 7.01
CA ASP A 22 29.68 1.77 8.16
C ASP A 22 29.61 2.72 9.36
N ARG A 23 30.67 3.50 9.62
CA ARG A 23 30.64 4.57 10.64
C ARG A 23 29.65 5.68 10.32
N ARG A 24 29.52 6.07 9.03
CA ARG A 24 28.55 7.08 8.59
C ARG A 24 27.13 6.57 8.73
N LEU A 25 26.85 5.34 8.29
CA LEU A 25 25.55 4.70 8.45
C LEU A 25 25.15 4.60 9.93
N ALA A 26 26.08 4.21 10.81
CA ALA A 26 25.81 4.17 12.24
C ALA A 26 25.48 5.55 12.84
N LEU A 27 26.14 6.61 12.37
CA LEU A 27 25.83 7.99 12.78
C LEU A 27 24.46 8.45 12.24
N GLU A 28 24.17 8.18 10.96
CA GLU A 28 22.88 8.48 10.34
C GLU A 28 21.73 7.75 11.05
N ASP A 29 21.93 6.48 11.40
CA ASP A 29 20.99 5.68 12.18
C ASP A 29 20.79 6.24 13.59
N SER A 30 21.86 6.67 14.26
CA SER A 30 21.77 7.29 15.59
C SER A 30 20.96 8.60 15.56
N ILE A 31 21.22 9.47 14.57
CA ILE A 31 20.47 10.72 14.40
C ILE A 31 18.99 10.43 14.09
N ARG A 32 18.73 9.48 13.18
CA ARG A 32 17.38 9.07 12.80
C ARG A 32 16.61 8.49 13.99
N ASN A 33 17.24 7.61 14.77
CA ASN A 33 16.61 6.99 15.94
C ASN A 33 16.29 8.04 17.02
N CYS A 34 17.24 8.94 17.33
CA CYS A 34 17.00 10.07 18.24
C CYS A 34 15.84 10.95 17.78
N TYR A 35 15.72 11.20 16.47
CA TYR A 35 14.57 11.93 15.92
C TYR A 35 13.26 11.12 16.03
N MET A 36 13.27 9.84 15.69
CA MET A 36 12.10 8.96 15.77
C MET A 36 11.59 8.77 17.22
N GLU A 37 12.48 8.80 18.21
CA GLU A 37 12.12 8.80 19.64
C GLU A 37 11.29 10.03 20.05
N THR A 38 11.33 11.11 19.27
CA THR A 38 10.49 12.29 19.52
C THR A 38 9.03 12.10 19.08
N PHE A 39 8.74 11.06 18.29
CA PHE A 39 7.41 10.81 17.75
C PHE A 39 6.47 10.36 18.87
N LYS A 40 5.17 10.62 18.70
CA LYS A 40 4.18 10.34 19.74
C LYS A 40 3.74 8.90 19.72
N ASP A 41 3.74 8.30 20.90
CA ASP A 41 3.35 6.92 21.13
C ASP A 41 1.82 6.78 21.28
N SER A 42 1.40 5.53 21.46
CA SER A 42 -0.01 5.20 21.63
C SER A 42 -0.60 5.80 22.91
N ALA A 43 0.16 5.86 24.00
CA ALA A 43 -0.31 6.42 25.28
C ALA A 43 -0.60 7.92 25.15
N TRP A 44 0.28 8.65 24.48
CA TRP A 44 0.08 10.07 24.19
C TRP A 44 -1.14 10.32 23.30
N ALA A 45 -1.31 9.53 22.23
CA ALA A 45 -2.46 9.67 21.33
C ALA A 45 -3.80 9.39 22.04
N VAL A 46 -3.83 8.39 22.93
CA VAL A 46 -5.01 8.10 23.77
C VAL A 46 -5.31 9.26 24.71
N SER A 47 -4.29 9.82 25.37
CA SER A 47 -4.45 10.98 26.26
C SER A 47 -5.02 12.20 25.52
N LEU A 48 -4.51 12.49 24.32
CA LEU A 48 -5.03 13.54 23.45
C LEU A 48 -6.51 13.29 23.07
N ALA A 49 -6.84 12.07 22.68
CA ALA A 49 -8.22 11.69 22.33
C ALA A 49 -9.18 11.91 23.50
N VAL A 50 -8.81 11.43 24.70
CA VAL A 50 -9.61 11.59 25.93
C VAL A 50 -9.78 13.07 26.29
N LYS A 51 -8.69 13.85 26.27
CA LYS A 51 -8.72 15.31 26.52
C LYS A 51 -9.73 16.03 25.63
N LEU A 52 -9.87 15.59 24.39
CA LEU A 52 -10.68 16.26 23.37
C LEU A 52 -12.07 15.65 23.16
N GLY A 53 -12.37 14.52 23.82
CA GLY A 53 -13.61 13.78 23.65
C GLY A 53 -13.73 13.11 22.28
N LEU A 54 -12.62 12.58 21.76
CA LEU A 54 -12.52 11.85 20.50
C LEU A 54 -12.29 10.35 20.76
N SER A 55 -12.59 9.51 19.76
CA SER A 55 -12.32 8.07 19.81
C SER A 55 -10.81 7.78 19.84
N PRO A 56 -10.27 7.15 20.90
CA PRO A 56 -8.85 6.79 20.96
C PRO A 56 -8.45 5.77 19.89
N ASP A 57 -9.32 4.80 19.60
CA ASP A 57 -9.07 3.74 18.62
C ASP A 57 -8.95 4.29 17.20
N THR A 58 -9.71 5.35 16.89
CA THR A 58 -9.66 6.01 15.58
C THR A 58 -8.50 6.99 15.47
N LEU A 59 -8.18 7.72 16.55
CA LEU A 59 -7.14 8.74 16.53
C LEU A 59 -5.72 8.16 16.56
N ARG A 60 -5.50 7.06 17.32
CA ARG A 60 -4.17 6.47 17.50
C ARG A 60 -3.48 6.11 16.17
N PRO A 61 -4.13 5.43 15.20
CA PRO A 61 -3.51 5.15 13.90
C PRO A 61 -3.13 6.41 13.12
N MET A 62 -3.91 7.49 13.25
CA MET A 62 -3.66 8.76 12.53
C MET A 62 -2.42 9.47 13.07
N ILE A 63 -2.26 9.52 14.40
CA ILE A 63 -1.04 10.06 15.03
C ILE A 63 0.16 9.18 14.70
N PHE A 64 0.03 7.86 14.73
CA PHE A 64 1.10 6.96 14.34
C PHE A 64 1.57 7.20 12.90
N LYS A 65 0.64 7.33 11.95
CA LYS A 65 0.93 7.62 10.53
C LYS A 65 1.53 9.01 10.29
N SER A 66 1.47 9.91 11.27
CA SER A 66 2.03 11.26 11.13
C SER A 66 3.56 11.33 11.32
N TYR A 67 4.18 10.30 11.90
CA TYR A 67 5.63 10.27 12.15
C TYR A 67 6.12 11.59 12.78
N GLY A 68 7.12 12.25 12.18
CA GLY A 68 7.64 13.54 12.63
C GLY A 68 6.70 14.73 12.48
N ASN A 69 5.60 14.57 11.73
CA ASN A 69 4.58 15.59 11.48
C ASN A 69 3.46 15.60 12.54
N TRP A 70 3.60 14.80 13.61
CA TRP A 70 2.60 14.70 14.69
C TRP A 70 2.18 16.05 15.28
N LYS A 71 3.08 17.03 15.30
CA LYS A 71 2.78 18.37 15.82
C LYS A 71 1.78 19.11 14.94
N GLU A 72 1.90 19.04 13.62
CA GLU A 72 0.94 19.65 12.69
C GLU A 72 -0.45 18.99 12.82
N ILE A 73 -0.49 17.65 12.83
CA ILE A 73 -1.75 16.90 12.93
C ILE A 73 -2.44 17.14 14.28
N SER A 74 -1.70 17.12 15.38
CA SER A 74 -2.27 17.37 16.71
C SER A 74 -2.72 18.82 16.90
N THR A 75 -1.96 19.79 16.39
CA THR A 75 -2.36 21.21 16.43
C THR A 75 -3.65 21.42 15.63
N PHE A 76 -3.79 20.80 14.45
CA PHE A 76 -5.04 20.82 13.67
C PHE A 76 -6.21 20.29 14.49
N ILE A 77 -6.04 19.12 15.13
CA ILE A 77 -7.08 18.50 15.94
C ILE A 77 -7.47 19.41 17.11
N GLU A 78 -6.50 19.92 17.87
CA GLU A 78 -6.74 20.77 19.04
C GLU A 78 -7.45 22.07 18.67
N ASN A 79 -6.99 22.75 17.60
CA ASN A 79 -7.55 24.03 17.15
C ASN A 79 -9.00 23.92 16.69
N ASN A 80 -9.37 22.80 16.05
CA ASN A 80 -10.67 22.67 15.40
C ASN A 80 -11.70 21.87 16.20
N THR A 81 -11.28 21.11 17.22
CA THR A 81 -12.20 20.25 17.98
C THR A 81 -13.30 21.03 18.70
N SER A 82 -13.00 22.23 19.23
CA SER A 82 -13.98 23.04 19.96
C SER A 82 -15.19 23.43 19.09
N LYS A 83 -14.96 23.76 17.81
CA LYS A 83 -15.98 24.17 16.84
C LYS A 83 -16.55 22.98 16.04
N HIS A 84 -15.73 21.97 15.75
CA HIS A 84 -16.02 20.95 14.74
C HIS A 84 -15.82 19.51 15.21
N ARG A 85 -15.90 19.23 16.54
CA ARG A 85 -15.65 17.89 17.14
C ARG A 85 -16.18 16.71 16.32
N ARG A 86 -17.44 16.78 15.88
CA ARG A 86 -18.11 15.72 15.12
C ARG A 86 -17.40 15.37 13.79
N TYR A 87 -16.71 16.32 13.17
CA TYR A 87 -16.13 16.19 11.83
C TYR A 87 -14.61 16.03 11.82
N ILE A 88 -13.92 16.11 12.97
CA ILE A 88 -12.46 15.94 13.03
C ILE A 88 -12.04 14.56 12.52
N LEU A 89 -12.56 13.49 13.15
CA LEU A 89 -12.20 12.13 12.75
C LEU A 89 -12.73 11.79 11.35
N PRO A 90 -14.01 12.08 10.99
CA PRO A 90 -14.48 11.91 9.62
C PRO A 90 -13.59 12.61 8.59
N PHE A 91 -13.16 13.86 8.82
CA PHE A 91 -12.25 14.57 7.91
C PHE A 91 -10.90 13.86 7.77
N LEU A 92 -10.27 13.47 8.89
CA LEU A 92 -8.97 12.79 8.86
C LEU A 92 -9.04 11.40 8.21
N THR A 93 -10.18 10.72 8.21
CA THR A 93 -10.35 9.47 7.43
C THR A 93 -10.36 9.68 5.92
N GLN A 94 -10.45 10.93 5.43
CA GLN A 94 -10.50 11.25 4.00
C GLN A 94 -9.15 11.70 3.42
N ILE A 95 -8.10 11.82 4.23
CA ILE A 95 -6.74 12.09 3.73
C ILE A 95 -5.98 10.76 3.57
N SER A 96 -4.96 10.73 2.73
CA SER A 96 -4.18 9.50 2.53
C SER A 96 -3.12 9.33 3.60
N ASP A 97 -2.59 8.11 3.74
CA ASP A 97 -1.55 7.79 4.72
C ASP A 97 -0.34 8.72 4.62
N LYS A 98 0.08 9.07 3.40
CA LYS A 98 1.20 10.00 3.20
C LYS A 98 0.90 11.41 3.69
N ASP A 99 -0.37 11.85 3.65
CA ASP A 99 -0.73 13.23 4.03
C ASP A 99 -0.54 13.49 5.52
N PHE A 100 -0.69 12.45 6.36
CA PHE A 100 -0.38 12.57 7.78
C PHE A 100 1.08 12.97 8.00
N SER A 101 2.00 12.54 7.13
CA SER A 101 3.43 12.74 7.28
C SER A 101 3.96 14.06 6.68
N ASP A 102 3.20 14.72 5.79
CA ASP A 102 3.68 15.88 5.03
C ASP A 102 2.75 17.11 5.05
N THR A 103 1.51 16.98 5.51
CA THR A 103 0.53 18.07 5.41
C THR A 103 0.52 18.94 6.66
N ARG A 104 0.55 20.26 6.46
CA ARG A 104 0.56 21.26 7.53
C ARG A 104 -0.82 21.46 8.14
N GLU A 105 -0.84 21.87 9.40
CA GLU A 105 -2.04 22.23 10.15
C GLU A 105 -2.88 23.27 9.40
N THR A 106 -2.23 24.30 8.87
CA THR A 106 -2.91 25.42 8.21
C THR A 106 -3.68 24.98 6.97
N ILE A 107 -3.18 23.97 6.26
CA ILE A 107 -3.86 23.38 5.09
C ILE A 107 -5.08 22.60 5.55
N LEU A 108 -4.95 21.76 6.59
CA LEU A 108 -6.07 20.96 7.10
C LEU A 108 -7.16 21.86 7.71
N SER A 109 -6.76 22.88 8.48
CA SER A 109 -7.65 23.88 9.09
C SER A 109 -8.39 24.69 8.03
N ASP A 110 -7.70 25.15 6.98
CA ASP A 110 -8.34 25.83 5.84
C ASP A 110 -9.46 24.98 5.24
N GLN A 111 -9.12 23.71 4.96
CA GLN A 111 -10.01 22.77 4.31
C GLN A 111 -11.24 22.50 5.19
N LEU A 112 -11.04 22.09 6.44
CA LEU A 112 -12.14 21.77 7.35
C LEU A 112 -13.05 22.98 7.60
N ASN A 113 -12.49 24.12 8.02
CA ASN A 113 -13.28 25.30 8.36
C ASN A 113 -14.05 25.80 7.15
N SER A 114 -13.40 25.88 5.99
CA SER A 114 -14.06 26.33 4.76
C SER A 114 -15.18 25.40 4.30
N ALA A 115 -15.08 24.09 4.57
CA ALA A 115 -16.15 23.13 4.27
C ALA A 115 -17.33 23.26 5.24
N MET A 116 -17.04 23.55 6.51
CA MET A 116 -18.05 23.71 7.56
C MET A 116 -18.82 25.03 7.48
N ASP A 117 -18.23 26.05 6.86
CA ASP A 117 -18.89 27.34 6.62
C ASP A 117 -19.82 27.32 5.39
N ILE A 118 -19.94 26.19 4.67
CA ILE A 118 -20.86 26.02 3.55
C ILE A 118 -22.25 25.64 4.08
N PRO A 119 -23.35 26.27 3.58
CA PRO A 119 -24.69 25.87 3.96
C PRO A 119 -24.96 24.39 3.69
N ARG A 120 -25.38 23.63 4.71
CA ARG A 120 -25.66 22.21 4.57
C ARG A 120 -26.94 22.00 3.75
N ASN A 121 -26.82 21.31 2.62
CA ASN A 121 -27.99 20.79 1.90
C ASN A 121 -28.47 19.48 2.57
N PRO A 122 -29.70 19.44 3.13
CA PRO A 122 -30.23 18.25 3.82
C PRO A 122 -30.47 17.06 2.88
N GLU A 123 -30.58 17.28 1.56
CA GLU A 123 -30.74 16.20 0.58
C GLU A 123 -29.45 15.41 0.33
N ILE A 124 -28.30 15.94 0.75
CA ILE A 124 -27.01 15.27 0.60
C ILE A 124 -26.77 14.37 1.83
N PRO A 125 -26.73 13.03 1.66
CA PRO A 125 -26.42 12.11 2.75
C PRO A 125 -25.10 12.43 3.44
N GLU A 126 -24.98 12.05 4.72
CA GLU A 126 -23.79 12.38 5.52
C GLU A 126 -22.51 11.74 4.96
N ASP A 127 -22.59 10.50 4.48
CA ASP A 127 -21.46 9.80 3.87
C ASP A 127 -21.02 10.46 2.56
N ILE A 128 -21.96 10.95 1.75
CA ILE A 128 -21.67 11.71 0.52
C ILE A 128 -21.02 13.05 0.87
N PHE A 129 -21.52 13.75 1.90
CA PHE A 129 -20.90 14.98 2.37
C PHE A 129 -19.47 14.75 2.85
N VAL A 130 -19.24 13.74 3.70
CA VAL A 130 -17.90 13.43 4.24
C VAL A 130 -16.94 13.08 3.10
N LYS A 131 -17.33 12.19 2.18
CA LYS A 131 -16.44 11.70 1.11
C LYS A 131 -16.22 12.69 -0.02
N TYR A 132 -17.23 13.50 -0.34
CA TYR A 132 -17.25 14.23 -1.61
C TYR A 132 -17.49 15.74 -1.47
N ILE A 133 -17.56 16.28 -0.26
CA ILE A 133 -17.49 17.73 0.01
C ILE A 133 -16.39 18.01 1.02
N LEU A 134 -16.44 17.36 2.19
CA LEU A 134 -15.51 17.56 3.31
C LEU A 134 -14.09 17.10 2.95
N SER A 135 -13.96 15.99 2.22
CA SER A 135 -12.67 15.45 1.78
C SER A 135 -11.83 16.51 1.04
N PRO A 136 -10.59 16.78 1.52
CA PRO A 136 -9.67 17.70 0.86
C PRO A 136 -8.98 17.06 -0.36
N ARG A 137 -9.04 15.73 -0.48
CA ARG A 137 -8.32 14.93 -1.46
C ARG A 137 -9.19 14.58 -2.66
N MET A 138 -8.64 14.74 -3.86
CA MET A 138 -9.36 14.47 -5.13
C MET A 138 -8.66 13.38 -5.96
N SER A 139 -7.32 13.36 -5.96
CA SER A 139 -6.47 12.46 -6.74
C SER A 139 -5.06 12.42 -6.11
N ILE A 140 -4.00 12.37 -6.93
CA ILE A 140 -2.59 12.36 -6.52
C ILE A 140 -1.97 13.77 -6.37
N GLU A 141 -2.78 14.83 -6.35
CA GLU A 141 -2.30 16.21 -6.19
C GLU A 141 -1.60 16.45 -4.85
N PHE A 142 -0.72 17.44 -4.80
CA PHE A 142 -0.23 17.95 -3.52
C PHE A 142 -1.35 18.73 -2.81
N LEU A 143 -1.61 18.44 -1.53
CA LEU A 143 -2.64 19.15 -0.78
C LEU A 143 -2.24 20.63 -0.56
N THR A 144 -3.17 21.53 -0.87
CA THR A 144 -3.01 22.99 -0.73
C THR A 144 -4.27 23.58 -0.08
N PRO A 145 -4.25 24.82 0.46
CA PRO A 145 -5.43 25.47 1.02
C PRO A 145 -6.34 26.00 -0.10
N TRP A 146 -6.84 25.10 -0.95
CA TRP A 146 -7.59 25.45 -2.14
C TRP A 146 -9.04 25.87 -1.84
N ARG A 147 -9.63 25.44 -0.72
CA ARG A 147 -11.08 25.61 -0.51
C ARG A 147 -11.44 27.06 -0.23
N SER A 148 -10.77 27.73 0.71
CA SER A 148 -11.02 29.16 0.96
C SER A 148 -10.64 30.00 -0.27
N PHE A 149 -9.50 29.69 -0.90
CA PHE A 149 -9.02 30.37 -2.09
C PHE A 149 -10.05 30.36 -3.22
N LEU A 150 -10.60 29.18 -3.56
CA LEU A 150 -11.60 29.09 -4.62
C LEU A 150 -12.92 29.75 -4.25
N ARG A 151 -13.36 29.68 -2.99
CA ARG A 151 -14.56 30.40 -2.52
C ARG A 151 -14.40 31.90 -2.69
N GLN A 152 -13.25 32.45 -2.33
CA GLN A 152 -12.94 33.87 -2.48
C GLN A 152 -12.82 34.28 -3.95
N SER A 153 -12.06 33.52 -4.73
CA SER A 153 -11.70 33.86 -6.10
C SER A 153 -12.88 33.70 -7.08
N LEU A 154 -13.66 32.63 -6.97
CA LEU A 154 -14.81 32.39 -7.85
C LEU A 154 -16.08 33.11 -7.38
N GLY A 155 -16.17 33.41 -6.08
CA GLY A 155 -17.24 34.21 -5.47
C GLY A 155 -18.59 33.49 -5.29
N GLU A 156 -19.41 34.02 -4.38
CA GLU A 156 -20.70 33.41 -4.03
C GLU A 156 -21.73 33.47 -5.16
N LYS A 157 -21.61 34.42 -6.10
CA LYS A 157 -22.51 34.49 -7.26
C LYS A 157 -22.39 33.23 -8.12
N LEU A 158 -21.18 32.90 -8.55
CA LEU A 158 -20.94 31.70 -9.35
C LEU A 158 -21.28 30.43 -8.55
N ALA A 159 -20.98 30.41 -7.24
CA ALA A 159 -21.34 29.30 -6.37
C ALA A 159 -22.87 29.06 -6.34
N ALA A 160 -23.66 30.12 -6.13
CA ALA A 160 -25.11 30.04 -6.08
C ALA A 160 -25.74 29.65 -7.42
N GLU A 161 -25.21 30.14 -8.54
CA GLU A 161 -25.60 29.73 -9.88
C GLU A 161 -25.27 28.24 -10.12
N SER A 162 -24.08 27.80 -9.74
CA SER A 162 -23.61 26.41 -9.92
C SER A 162 -24.39 25.39 -9.08
N ARG A 163 -24.85 25.78 -7.88
CA ARG A 163 -25.73 24.92 -7.06
C ARG A 163 -27.10 24.68 -7.70
N LYS A 164 -27.56 25.60 -8.55
CA LYS A 164 -28.83 25.48 -9.28
C LYS A 164 -28.65 24.75 -10.60
N ASP A 165 -27.57 25.06 -11.31
CA ASP A 165 -27.19 24.44 -12.57
C ASP A 165 -25.67 24.42 -12.71
N ILE A 166 -25.11 23.21 -12.75
CA ILE A 166 -23.66 23.00 -12.87
C ILE A 166 -23.08 23.62 -14.15
N SER A 167 -23.91 23.87 -15.16
CA SER A 167 -23.50 24.48 -16.43
C SER A 167 -22.86 25.85 -16.26
N ALA A 168 -23.19 26.56 -15.18
CA ALA A 168 -22.55 27.84 -14.83
C ALA A 168 -21.04 27.65 -14.58
N LEU A 169 -20.66 26.66 -13.77
CA LEU A 169 -19.26 26.35 -13.49
C LEU A 169 -18.55 25.75 -14.70
N THR A 170 -19.16 24.80 -15.41
CA THR A 170 -18.50 24.19 -16.58
C THR A 170 -18.31 25.20 -17.71
N SER A 171 -19.25 26.13 -17.90
CA SER A 171 -19.09 27.24 -18.85
C SER A 171 -18.01 28.21 -18.41
N TRP A 172 -17.93 28.55 -17.11
CA TRP A 172 -16.84 29.37 -16.60
C TRP A 172 -15.47 28.71 -16.86
N ILE A 173 -15.34 27.41 -16.58
CA ILE A 173 -14.11 26.66 -16.84
C ILE A 173 -13.75 26.65 -18.32
N ARG A 174 -14.73 26.37 -19.20
CA ARG A 174 -14.53 26.37 -20.65
C ARG A 174 -14.04 27.72 -21.17
N THR A 175 -14.52 28.82 -20.61
CA THR A 175 -14.15 30.18 -21.04
C THR A 175 -12.80 30.63 -20.46
N ASN A 176 -12.46 30.24 -19.24
CA ASN A 176 -11.32 30.80 -18.51
C ASN A 176 -10.10 29.89 -18.41
N ILE A 177 -10.26 28.57 -18.65
CA ILE A 177 -9.16 27.60 -18.55
C ILE A 177 -8.82 27.04 -19.94
N ASN A 178 -7.67 27.46 -20.46
CA ASN A 178 -7.11 26.92 -21.70
C ASN A 178 -6.50 25.52 -21.46
N ILE A 179 -6.84 24.55 -22.32
CA ILE A 179 -6.26 23.21 -22.24
C ILE A 179 -4.91 23.15 -22.96
N ASP A 180 -3.84 22.90 -22.20
CA ASP A 180 -2.50 22.65 -22.71
C ASP A 180 -1.94 21.35 -22.11
N ASN A 181 -1.90 20.30 -22.95
CA ASN A 181 -1.39 18.99 -22.57
C ASN A 181 0.13 18.85 -22.74
N THR A 182 0.81 19.85 -23.31
CA THR A 182 2.25 19.83 -23.57
C THR A 182 3.07 20.47 -22.47
N ALA A 183 2.60 21.60 -21.92
CA ALA A 183 3.33 22.36 -20.90
C ALA A 183 3.60 21.56 -19.61
N ASN A 184 2.73 20.61 -19.25
CA ASN A 184 2.89 19.76 -18.05
C ASN A 184 3.22 18.29 -18.36
N LEU A 185 3.75 18.00 -19.56
CA LEU A 185 3.96 16.62 -20.02
C LEU A 185 5.00 15.84 -19.17
N HIS A 186 6.02 16.53 -18.66
CA HIS A 186 7.16 15.88 -17.99
C HIS A 186 6.99 15.71 -16.49
N SER A 187 6.25 16.60 -15.83
CA SER A 187 6.10 16.58 -14.37
C SER A 187 5.25 15.41 -13.89
N ARG A 188 4.26 14.98 -14.68
CA ARG A 188 3.17 14.04 -14.32
C ARG A 188 2.38 14.42 -13.05
N ALA A 189 2.82 15.41 -12.28
CA ALA A 189 2.13 15.95 -11.12
C ALA A 189 0.98 16.87 -11.56
N PRO A 190 -0.22 16.73 -10.97
CA PRO A 190 -1.31 17.67 -11.19
C PRO A 190 -0.95 19.10 -10.76
N LEU A 191 -1.45 20.09 -11.49
CA LEU A 191 -1.44 21.48 -11.02
C LEU A 191 -2.40 21.60 -9.82
N SER A 192 -2.01 22.42 -8.83
CA SER A 192 -2.93 22.73 -7.74
C SER A 192 -4.15 23.51 -8.25
N PRO A 193 -5.33 23.41 -7.59
CA PRO A 193 -6.52 24.15 -8.04
C PRO A 193 -6.30 25.67 -8.08
N ALA A 194 -5.55 26.22 -7.11
CA ALA A 194 -5.17 27.63 -7.14
C ALA A 194 -4.24 27.97 -8.32
N GLY A 195 -3.32 27.05 -8.68
CA GLY A 195 -2.47 27.19 -9.85
C GLY A 195 -3.26 27.22 -11.15
N VAL A 196 -4.23 26.31 -11.31
CA VAL A 196 -5.13 26.30 -12.49
C VAL A 196 -5.89 27.61 -12.62
N TYR A 197 -6.47 28.11 -11.53
CA TYR A 197 -7.18 29.40 -11.52
C TYR A 197 -6.28 30.57 -11.93
N ASN A 198 -5.11 30.68 -11.30
CA ASN A 198 -4.20 31.83 -11.50
C ASN A 198 -3.58 31.82 -12.90
N LEU A 199 -3.28 30.65 -13.45
CA LEU A 199 -2.68 30.51 -14.79
C LEU A 199 -3.71 30.66 -15.90
N GLY A 200 -4.99 30.32 -15.64
CA GLY A 200 -5.99 30.21 -16.70
C GLY A 200 -5.65 29.12 -17.73
N ALA A 201 -4.78 28.17 -17.38
CA ALA A 201 -4.34 27.10 -18.26
C ALA A 201 -4.00 25.83 -17.46
N ALA A 202 -4.29 24.66 -18.04
CA ALA A 202 -4.05 23.36 -17.43
C ALA A 202 -4.04 22.21 -18.46
N ASN A 203 -3.41 21.09 -18.12
CA ASN A 203 -3.73 19.84 -18.80
C ASN A 203 -5.13 19.35 -18.39
N ALA A 204 -5.72 18.44 -19.18
CA ALA A 204 -7.09 17.98 -18.95
C ALA A 204 -7.32 17.41 -17.54
N SER A 205 -6.39 16.60 -17.02
CA SER A 205 -6.51 16.02 -15.67
C SER A 205 -6.47 17.06 -14.56
N SER A 206 -5.64 18.11 -14.68
CA SER A 206 -5.62 19.18 -13.67
C SER A 206 -6.87 20.07 -13.74
N ARG A 207 -7.44 20.27 -14.94
CA ARG A 207 -8.77 20.91 -15.09
C ARG A 207 -9.84 20.09 -14.37
N ASP A 208 -9.81 18.77 -14.50
CA ASP A 208 -10.81 17.89 -13.88
C ASP A 208 -10.71 17.91 -12.35
N ILE A 209 -9.48 17.92 -11.81
CA ILE A 209 -9.23 18.14 -10.38
C ILE A 209 -9.73 19.52 -9.95
N PHE A 210 -9.45 20.57 -10.73
CA PHE A 210 -9.95 21.93 -10.46
C PHE A 210 -11.48 21.99 -10.41
N PHE A 211 -12.17 21.33 -11.35
CA PHE A 211 -13.63 21.26 -11.36
C PHE A 211 -14.17 20.61 -10.07
N VAL A 212 -13.59 19.48 -9.66
CA VAL A 212 -13.98 18.82 -8.41
C VAL A 212 -13.73 19.75 -7.20
N ALA A 213 -12.58 20.41 -7.14
CA ALA A 213 -12.25 21.36 -6.09
C ALA A 213 -13.27 22.50 -6.00
N ALA A 214 -13.61 23.11 -7.15
CA ALA A 214 -14.58 24.19 -7.23
C ALA A 214 -15.98 23.74 -6.81
N CYS A 215 -16.44 22.57 -7.27
CA CYS A 215 -17.72 21.99 -6.83
C CYS A 215 -17.77 21.82 -5.31
N ARG A 216 -16.73 21.21 -4.72
CA ARG A 216 -16.64 20.99 -3.27
C ARG A 216 -16.57 22.30 -2.49
N ALA A 217 -15.90 23.31 -3.02
CA ALA A 217 -15.87 24.66 -2.44
C ALA A 217 -17.25 25.33 -2.46
N PHE A 218 -18.12 24.96 -3.40
CA PHE A 218 -19.50 25.46 -3.50
C PHE A 218 -20.54 24.62 -2.73
N GLY A 219 -20.13 23.49 -2.15
CA GLY A 219 -21.04 22.55 -1.47
C GLY A 219 -21.73 21.55 -2.38
N ILE A 220 -21.23 21.35 -3.59
CA ILE A 220 -21.71 20.37 -4.56
C ILE A 220 -20.83 19.12 -4.41
N PRO A 221 -21.39 17.94 -4.09
CA PRO A 221 -20.58 16.73 -3.99
C PRO A 221 -20.02 16.38 -5.36
N ALA A 222 -18.70 16.23 -5.45
CA ALA A 222 -18.01 15.94 -6.70
C ALA A 222 -16.82 14.99 -6.48
N ARG A 223 -16.48 14.25 -7.53
CA ARG A 223 -15.37 13.30 -7.55
C ARG A 223 -14.81 13.12 -8.95
N LEU A 224 -13.60 12.58 -9.05
CA LEU A 224 -13.20 11.86 -10.25
C LEU A 224 -13.82 10.46 -10.18
N ASN A 225 -14.49 10.04 -11.23
CA ASN A 225 -15.06 8.69 -11.30
C ASN A 225 -13.92 7.68 -11.07
N PRO A 226 -14.01 6.78 -10.06
CA PRO A 226 -12.95 5.82 -9.77
C PRO A 226 -12.58 4.91 -10.96
N GLU A 227 -13.51 4.68 -11.87
CA GLU A 227 -13.38 3.81 -13.03
C GLU A 227 -12.71 4.52 -14.23
N THR A 228 -13.17 5.74 -14.53
CA THR A 228 -12.81 6.44 -15.78
C THR A 228 -11.94 7.67 -15.58
N GLN A 229 -11.79 8.12 -14.34
CA GLN A 229 -11.19 9.40 -13.93
C GLN A 229 -11.89 10.63 -14.56
N VAL A 230 -13.06 10.46 -15.14
CA VAL A 230 -13.88 11.57 -15.65
C VAL A 230 -14.57 12.25 -14.46
N PRO A 231 -14.60 13.59 -14.39
CA PRO A 231 -15.25 14.28 -13.28
C PRO A 231 -16.77 14.04 -13.25
N GLU A 232 -17.29 13.83 -12.04
CA GLU A 232 -18.70 13.63 -11.75
C GLU A 232 -19.15 14.57 -10.62
N TYR A 233 -20.42 14.96 -10.65
CA TYR A 233 -21.11 15.66 -9.57
C TYR A 233 -22.37 14.90 -9.16
N PHE A 234 -22.78 15.06 -7.90
CA PHE A 234 -23.94 14.37 -7.35
C PHE A 234 -25.18 15.25 -7.43
N GLU A 235 -26.19 14.79 -8.15
CA GLU A 235 -27.47 15.49 -8.32
C GLU A 235 -28.62 14.49 -8.16
N LYS A 236 -29.64 14.83 -7.35
CA LYS A 236 -30.88 14.05 -7.18
C LYS A 236 -30.64 12.55 -6.94
N GLY A 237 -29.67 12.23 -6.08
CA GLY A 237 -29.34 10.86 -5.70
C GLY A 237 -28.46 10.10 -6.71
N LYS A 238 -27.97 10.74 -7.77
CA LYS A 238 -27.20 10.10 -8.84
C LYS A 238 -25.90 10.85 -9.14
N TRP A 239 -24.88 10.09 -9.54
CA TRP A 239 -23.66 10.66 -10.11
C TRP A 239 -23.89 10.99 -11.58
N MET A 240 -23.61 12.24 -11.93
CA MET A 240 -23.76 12.77 -13.29
C MET A 240 -22.37 13.14 -13.81
N LEU A 241 -22.03 12.70 -15.03
CA LEU A 241 -20.81 13.13 -15.69
C LEU A 241 -20.79 14.65 -15.88
N ALA A 242 -19.66 15.28 -15.58
CA ALA A 242 -19.39 16.65 -15.96
C ALA A 242 -18.77 16.69 -17.37
N GLY A 243 -19.30 17.57 -18.22
CA GLY A 243 -18.77 17.82 -19.56
C GLY A 243 -18.33 19.27 -19.68
N PHE A 244 -17.22 19.49 -20.38
CA PHE A 244 -16.68 20.82 -20.65
C PHE A 244 -16.93 21.26 -22.11
N ASP A 245 -17.57 20.41 -22.90
CA ASP A 245 -18.02 20.73 -24.25
C ASP A 245 -19.33 21.54 -24.23
N ALA A 246 -19.76 22.03 -25.39
CA ALA A 246 -21.04 22.74 -25.51
C ALA A 246 -22.25 21.80 -25.32
N ALA A 247 -22.12 20.54 -25.73
CA ALA A 247 -23.15 19.53 -25.56
C ALA A 247 -23.01 18.84 -24.19
N PRO A 248 -24.12 18.53 -23.49
CA PRO A 248 -24.07 17.72 -22.27
C PRO A 248 -23.45 16.34 -22.54
N PRO A 249 -22.67 15.79 -21.59
CA PRO A 249 -22.10 14.46 -21.74
C PRO A 249 -23.20 13.41 -21.71
N ILE A 250 -23.08 12.41 -22.58
CA ILE A 250 -23.96 11.25 -22.59
C ILE A 250 -23.67 10.43 -21.33
N GLN A 251 -24.69 10.26 -20.49
CA GLN A 251 -24.55 9.45 -19.28
C GLN A 251 -24.37 7.97 -19.67
N PRO A 252 -23.34 7.29 -19.15
CA PRO A 252 -23.05 5.92 -19.53
C PRO A 252 -24.13 5.00 -18.97
N VAL A 253 -24.54 4.02 -19.78
CA VAL A 253 -25.37 2.92 -19.30
C VAL A 253 -24.51 2.11 -18.33
N LYS A 254 -25.04 1.82 -17.14
CA LYS A 254 -24.36 1.01 -16.12
C LYS A 254 -24.74 -0.46 -16.27
N GLY A 255 -23.81 -1.34 -15.91
CA GLY A 255 -24.02 -2.77 -15.71
C GLY A 255 -23.30 -3.24 -14.45
N THR A 256 -23.26 -4.54 -14.23
CA THR A 256 -22.75 -5.12 -12.98
C THR A 256 -21.59 -6.08 -13.22
N LEU A 257 -20.54 -5.97 -12.40
CA LEU A 257 -19.43 -6.92 -12.32
C LEU A 257 -19.48 -7.65 -10.97
N GLN A 258 -19.34 -8.97 -11.00
CA GLN A 258 -19.18 -9.83 -9.83
C GLN A 258 -17.83 -10.51 -9.92
N LEU A 259 -16.96 -10.25 -8.96
CA LEU A 259 -15.67 -10.90 -8.85
C LEU A 259 -15.81 -12.15 -7.99
N THR A 260 -15.28 -13.26 -8.48
CA THR A 260 -15.29 -14.55 -7.75
C THR A 260 -13.87 -15.01 -7.47
N GLN A 261 -13.68 -15.64 -6.33
CA GLN A 261 -12.40 -16.23 -5.94
C GLN A 261 -12.28 -17.65 -6.47
N LYS A 262 -11.06 -18.05 -6.86
CA LYS A 262 -10.68 -19.44 -7.08
C LYS A 262 -9.70 -19.91 -6.02
N ASP A 263 -9.25 -21.15 -6.12
CA ASP A 263 -8.14 -21.71 -5.35
C ASP A 263 -6.82 -20.97 -5.67
N ASN A 264 -6.65 -19.80 -5.06
CA ASN A 264 -5.48 -18.95 -5.18
C ASN A 264 -4.48 -19.30 -4.06
N PRO A 265 -3.17 -19.26 -4.34
CA PRO A 265 -2.15 -19.60 -3.34
C PRO A 265 -2.04 -18.54 -2.22
N VAL A 266 -2.57 -17.34 -2.47
CA VAL A 266 -2.70 -16.23 -1.52
C VAL A 266 -4.00 -15.49 -1.78
N GLU A 267 -4.49 -14.75 -0.80
CA GLU A 267 -5.65 -13.86 -0.97
C GLU A 267 -5.31 -12.75 -1.98
N PRO A 268 -5.95 -12.71 -3.17
CA PRO A 268 -5.62 -11.72 -4.18
C PRO A 268 -5.92 -10.32 -3.68
N GLN A 269 -5.02 -9.38 -3.99
CA GLN A 269 -5.13 -7.98 -3.62
C GLN A 269 -5.05 -7.12 -4.87
N TYR A 270 -5.86 -6.07 -4.94
CA TYR A 270 -5.85 -5.13 -6.05
C TYR A 270 -4.50 -4.41 -6.15
N TYR A 271 -4.02 -4.13 -7.36
CA TYR A 271 -2.67 -3.62 -7.68
C TYR A 271 -1.49 -4.55 -7.39
N TYR A 272 -1.59 -5.49 -6.44
CA TYR A 272 -0.51 -6.46 -6.17
C TYR A 272 -0.66 -7.74 -6.99
N HIS A 273 -1.88 -8.27 -7.05
CA HIS A 273 -2.18 -9.56 -7.67
C HIS A 273 -3.06 -9.44 -8.89
N PHE A 274 -3.96 -8.45 -8.92
CA PHE A 274 -4.83 -8.23 -10.05
C PHE A 274 -5.22 -6.77 -10.24
N THR A 275 -5.54 -6.42 -11.48
CA THR A 275 -6.17 -5.14 -11.85
C THR A 275 -7.24 -5.39 -12.89
N ILE A 276 -8.22 -4.50 -12.95
CA ILE A 276 -9.25 -4.49 -14.00
C ILE A 276 -9.00 -3.24 -14.83
N GLY A 277 -9.01 -3.37 -16.15
CA GLY A 277 -8.94 -2.24 -17.07
C GLY A 277 -10.15 -2.20 -17.99
N ARG A 278 -10.64 -1.00 -18.26
CA ARG A 278 -11.63 -0.75 -19.32
C ARG A 278 -10.91 -0.50 -20.64
N ILE A 279 -11.42 -1.10 -21.70
CA ILE A 279 -10.89 -0.91 -23.06
C ILE A 279 -11.83 0.03 -23.80
N GLN A 280 -11.30 1.18 -24.19
CA GLN A 280 -12.01 2.19 -24.96
C GLN A 280 -11.08 2.76 -26.04
N ASP A 281 -11.52 2.77 -27.29
CA ASP A 281 -10.75 3.27 -28.45
C ASP A 281 -9.36 2.63 -28.59
N GLY A 282 -9.27 1.33 -28.28
CA GLY A 282 -8.01 0.57 -28.32
C GLY A 282 -7.07 0.83 -27.13
N ILE A 283 -7.44 1.72 -26.21
CA ILE A 283 -6.66 2.07 -25.03
C ILE A 283 -7.24 1.35 -23.80
N CYS A 284 -6.38 0.64 -23.07
CA CYS A 284 -6.73 0.06 -21.78
C CYS A 284 -6.45 1.07 -20.66
N ARG A 285 -7.47 1.43 -19.88
CA ARG A 285 -7.35 2.26 -18.68
C ARG A 285 -7.68 1.43 -17.45
N THR A 286 -6.73 1.29 -16.54
CA THR A 286 -6.92 0.60 -15.26
C THR A 286 -7.97 1.33 -14.43
N LEU A 287 -8.88 0.58 -13.79
CA LEU A 287 -9.83 1.12 -12.83
C LEU A 287 -9.10 1.40 -11.50
N GLU A 288 -9.35 2.55 -10.89
CA GLU A 288 -8.67 3.01 -9.67
C GLU A 288 -9.44 2.58 -8.41
N PHE A 289 -9.43 1.28 -8.11
CA PHE A 289 -9.84 0.79 -6.79
C PHE A 289 -8.70 0.95 -5.77
N GLU A 290 -9.04 0.87 -4.49
CA GLU A 290 -8.08 0.98 -3.38
C GLU A 290 -6.95 -0.05 -3.51
N GLU A 291 -5.71 0.43 -3.45
CA GLU A 291 -4.50 -0.39 -3.48
C GLU A 291 -4.45 -1.35 -2.28
N GLY A 292 -4.07 -2.61 -2.52
CA GLY A 292 -3.99 -3.63 -1.48
C GLY A 292 -5.36 -4.17 -1.03
N ARG A 293 -6.48 -3.63 -1.53
CA ARG A 293 -7.82 -4.15 -1.22
C ARG A 293 -7.89 -5.64 -1.55
N LYS A 294 -8.22 -6.47 -0.55
CA LYS A 294 -8.38 -7.91 -0.73
C LYS A 294 -9.61 -8.19 -1.57
N LEU A 295 -9.56 -9.27 -2.35
CA LEU A 295 -10.69 -9.71 -3.16
C LEU A 295 -11.96 -9.91 -2.32
N SER A 296 -11.82 -10.49 -1.13
CA SER A 296 -12.90 -10.66 -0.14
C SER A 296 -13.51 -9.34 0.38
N ASP A 297 -12.79 -8.23 0.31
CA ASP A 297 -13.27 -6.90 0.72
C ASP A 297 -13.99 -6.14 -0.41
N PHE A 298 -14.05 -6.70 -1.63
CA PHE A 298 -14.87 -6.15 -2.70
C PHE A 298 -16.36 -6.40 -2.40
N PRO A 299 -17.25 -5.46 -2.76
CA PRO A 299 -18.68 -5.71 -2.67
C PRO A 299 -19.07 -6.88 -3.58
N ALA A 300 -20.13 -7.61 -3.21
CA ALA A 300 -20.65 -8.74 -3.99
C ALA A 300 -20.93 -8.37 -5.46
N SER A 301 -21.23 -7.09 -5.72
CA SER A 301 -21.41 -6.54 -7.05
C SER A 301 -20.83 -5.12 -7.13
N VAL A 302 -20.09 -4.85 -8.20
CA VAL A 302 -19.59 -3.52 -8.55
C VAL A 302 -20.40 -2.98 -9.73
N SER A 303 -20.97 -1.78 -9.59
CA SER A 303 -21.62 -1.08 -10.70
C SER A 303 -20.57 -0.39 -11.55
N LEU A 304 -20.48 -0.74 -12.84
CA LEU A 304 -19.51 -0.19 -13.79
C LEU A 304 -20.20 0.24 -15.08
N ASP A 305 -19.57 1.10 -15.88
CA ASP A 305 -20.07 1.41 -17.21
C ASP A 305 -20.13 0.16 -18.11
N THR A 306 -21.16 0.04 -18.95
CA THR A 306 -21.19 -1.02 -19.97
C THR A 306 -20.03 -0.83 -20.95
N GLY A 307 -19.46 -1.94 -21.40
CA GLY A 307 -18.30 -1.92 -22.28
C GLY A 307 -17.43 -3.15 -22.16
N ARG A 308 -16.25 -3.07 -22.78
CA ARG A 308 -15.25 -4.13 -22.80
C ARG A 308 -14.19 -3.89 -21.74
N TYR A 309 -13.82 -4.96 -21.04
CA TYR A 309 -12.88 -4.94 -19.93
C TYR A 309 -11.85 -6.05 -20.05
N VAL A 310 -10.76 -5.92 -19.30
CA VAL A 310 -9.73 -6.91 -19.11
C VAL A 310 -9.39 -7.03 -17.63
N LEU A 311 -9.43 -8.25 -17.10
CA LEU A 311 -8.84 -8.59 -15.81
C LEU A 311 -7.42 -9.08 -16.08
N VAL A 312 -6.43 -8.43 -15.48
CA VAL A 312 -5.04 -8.87 -15.49
C VAL A 312 -4.72 -9.44 -14.12
N THR A 313 -4.17 -10.64 -14.07
CA THR A 313 -3.68 -11.26 -12.83
C THR A 313 -2.19 -11.56 -12.96
N GLY A 314 -1.43 -11.39 -11.88
CA GLY A 314 -0.02 -11.74 -11.79
C GLY A 314 0.29 -12.50 -10.52
N ASN A 315 1.10 -13.55 -10.64
CA ASN A 315 1.66 -14.28 -9.50
C ASN A 315 3.17 -14.31 -9.60
N ARG A 316 3.86 -13.54 -8.75
CA ARG A 316 5.32 -13.46 -8.72
C ARG A 316 5.91 -14.70 -8.06
N LEU A 317 6.89 -15.30 -8.72
CA LEU A 317 7.64 -16.48 -8.29
C LEU A 317 8.95 -16.08 -7.61
N GLU A 318 9.61 -17.05 -6.99
CA GLU A 318 10.87 -16.84 -6.27
C GLU A 318 12.02 -16.34 -7.16
N ASP A 319 12.09 -16.83 -8.40
CA ASP A 319 13.11 -16.44 -9.38
C ASP A 319 12.87 -15.04 -9.96
N GLY A 320 11.82 -14.35 -9.51
CA GLY A 320 11.43 -13.03 -9.96
C GLY A 320 10.55 -13.03 -11.20
N SER A 321 10.32 -14.19 -11.84
CA SER A 321 9.36 -14.30 -12.94
C SER A 321 7.92 -14.10 -12.43
N VAL A 322 7.02 -13.71 -13.34
CA VAL A 322 5.61 -13.46 -13.01
C VAL A 322 4.74 -14.29 -13.92
N LEU A 323 3.93 -15.18 -13.32
CA LEU A 323 2.91 -15.92 -14.04
C LEU A 323 1.69 -15.03 -14.22
N SER A 324 1.47 -14.57 -15.46
CA SER A 324 0.39 -13.64 -15.77
C SER A 324 -0.74 -14.27 -16.59
N SER A 325 -1.95 -13.74 -16.43
CA SER A 325 -3.13 -14.04 -17.24
C SER A 325 -3.89 -12.78 -17.57
N MET A 326 -4.54 -12.76 -18.73
CA MET A 326 -5.46 -11.70 -19.17
C MET A 326 -6.79 -12.33 -19.53
N THR A 327 -7.87 -11.91 -18.86
CA THR A 327 -9.23 -12.37 -19.12
C THR A 327 -10.06 -11.21 -19.64
N PHE A 328 -10.46 -11.25 -20.90
CA PHE A 328 -11.31 -10.23 -21.51
C PHE A 328 -12.79 -10.58 -21.28
N PHE A 329 -13.59 -9.58 -20.91
CA PHE A 329 -15.01 -9.75 -20.66
C PHE A 329 -15.78 -8.48 -21.01
N ASN A 330 -17.11 -8.60 -21.13
CA ASN A 330 -18.00 -7.48 -21.41
C ASN A 330 -18.98 -7.30 -20.25
N ILE A 331 -19.26 -6.04 -19.92
CA ILE A 331 -20.32 -5.66 -18.99
C ILE A 331 -21.49 -5.11 -19.80
N THR A 332 -22.70 -5.62 -19.52
CA THR A 332 -23.96 -5.20 -20.17
C THR A 332 -24.97 -4.77 -19.12
N ALA A 333 -26.00 -4.01 -19.51
CA ALA A 333 -26.92 -3.37 -18.57
C ALA A 333 -27.73 -4.36 -17.72
N ASN A 334 -28.08 -5.51 -18.30
CA ASN A 334 -29.09 -6.41 -17.73
C ASN A 334 -28.53 -7.76 -17.26
N ASN A 335 -27.26 -8.05 -17.54
CA ASN A 335 -26.64 -9.32 -17.16
C ASN A 335 -25.33 -9.08 -16.43
N PRO A 336 -25.22 -9.47 -15.14
CA PRO A 336 -23.99 -9.37 -14.38
C PRO A 336 -22.86 -10.14 -15.06
N ALA A 337 -21.74 -9.47 -15.32
CA ALA A 337 -20.51 -10.12 -15.73
C ALA A 337 -19.90 -10.81 -14.50
N GLN A 338 -19.80 -12.14 -14.53
CA GLN A 338 -19.09 -12.89 -13.50
C GLN A 338 -17.69 -13.21 -13.99
N VAL A 339 -16.68 -12.75 -13.24
CA VAL A 339 -15.27 -12.93 -13.61
C VAL A 339 -14.52 -13.52 -12.43
N ALA A 340 -13.80 -14.61 -12.68
CA ALA A 340 -13.01 -15.28 -11.67
C ALA A 340 -11.59 -14.69 -11.60
N VAL A 341 -11.18 -14.25 -10.41
CA VAL A 341 -9.81 -13.84 -10.11
C VAL A 341 -9.01 -15.08 -9.77
N SER A 342 -8.14 -15.49 -10.70
CA SER A 342 -7.35 -16.71 -10.60
C SER A 342 -5.88 -16.41 -10.84
N LEU A 343 -5.06 -16.62 -9.82
CA LEU A 343 -3.61 -16.55 -9.91
C LEU A 343 -3.08 -17.84 -10.52
N ARG A 344 -2.26 -17.71 -11.57
CA ARG A 344 -1.62 -18.87 -12.18
C ARG A 344 -0.63 -19.49 -11.21
N LYS A 345 -0.68 -20.82 -11.09
CA LYS A 345 0.28 -21.63 -10.33
C LYS A 345 1.31 -22.23 -11.28
N LEU A 346 2.53 -22.48 -10.80
CA LEU A 346 3.53 -23.23 -11.54
C LEU A 346 2.98 -24.64 -11.84
N PRO A 347 3.00 -25.11 -13.09
CA PRO A 347 2.66 -26.50 -13.39
C PRO A 347 3.81 -27.42 -12.93
N GLY A 348 3.51 -28.38 -12.07
CA GLY A 348 4.46 -29.39 -11.59
C GLY A 348 4.68 -29.36 -10.07
N ASN A 349 5.43 -30.35 -9.57
CA ASN A 349 5.77 -30.45 -8.15
C ASN A 349 6.94 -29.52 -7.82
N LEU A 350 6.86 -28.86 -6.65
CA LEU A 350 7.96 -28.09 -6.09
C LEU A 350 9.18 -29.02 -5.91
N LYS A 351 10.33 -28.64 -6.47
CA LYS A 351 11.56 -29.41 -6.37
C LYS A 351 12.52 -28.75 -5.39
N PRO A 352 13.26 -29.53 -4.58
CA PRO A 352 14.32 -28.96 -3.77
C PRO A 352 15.38 -28.27 -4.65
N SER A 353 15.76 -27.05 -4.28
CA SER A 353 16.87 -26.30 -4.88
C SER A 353 18.23 -26.69 -4.27
N GLY A 354 18.22 -27.31 -3.10
CA GLY A 354 19.41 -27.75 -2.38
C GLY A 354 19.05 -28.66 -1.22
N LYS A 355 20.07 -29.17 -0.51
CA LYS A 355 19.89 -29.93 0.72
C LYS A 355 20.98 -29.53 1.71
N THR A 356 20.58 -29.22 2.94
CA THR A 356 21.50 -28.88 4.03
C THR A 356 21.43 -29.95 5.13
N ASP A 357 22.55 -30.18 5.81
CA ASP A 357 22.65 -31.09 6.94
C ASP A 357 22.65 -30.30 8.25
N PHE A 358 21.52 -30.37 8.97
CA PHE A 358 21.35 -29.70 10.26
C PHE A 358 21.98 -30.45 11.44
N THR A 359 22.51 -31.68 11.23
CA THR A 359 22.95 -32.58 12.31
C THR A 359 24.06 -31.98 13.15
N ASN A 360 24.98 -31.21 12.55
CA ASN A 360 26.12 -30.61 13.25
C ASN A 360 26.00 -29.09 13.45
N LEU A 361 24.81 -28.53 13.18
CA LEU A 361 24.58 -27.09 13.32
C LEU A 361 24.02 -26.80 14.72
N GLY A 362 24.63 -25.81 15.38
CA GLY A 362 24.26 -25.37 16.72
C GLY A 362 23.75 -23.93 16.73
N LEU A 363 22.68 -23.69 17.49
CA LEU A 363 22.12 -22.37 17.76
C LEU A 363 22.31 -22.05 19.24
N LEU A 364 23.15 -21.07 19.57
CA LEU A 364 23.41 -20.68 20.95
C LEU A 364 22.26 -19.82 21.49
N ARG A 365 21.63 -20.29 22.56
CA ARG A 365 20.45 -19.72 23.21
C ARG A 365 20.60 -19.79 24.72
N ASN A 366 20.41 -18.67 25.42
CA ASN A 366 20.44 -18.63 26.89
C ASN A 366 21.70 -19.31 27.51
N GLY A 367 22.86 -19.23 26.83
CA GLY A 367 24.10 -19.86 27.27
C GLY A 367 24.25 -21.36 26.97
N GLN A 368 23.29 -21.97 26.27
CA GLN A 368 23.34 -23.37 25.83
C GLN A 368 23.22 -23.46 24.31
N THR A 369 23.88 -24.46 23.70
CA THR A 369 23.82 -24.68 22.26
C THR A 369 22.79 -25.75 21.94
N ASP A 370 21.66 -25.34 21.37
CA ASP A 370 20.64 -26.25 20.85
C ASP A 370 21.01 -26.72 19.44
N ASN A 371 20.69 -27.97 19.10
CA ASN A 371 20.91 -28.49 17.75
C ASN A 371 19.74 -28.12 16.82
N TYR A 372 20.01 -27.69 15.58
CA TYR A 372 18.94 -27.35 14.62
C TYR A 372 17.98 -28.51 14.37
N THR A 373 18.47 -29.75 14.30
CA THR A 373 17.63 -30.95 14.12
C THR A 373 16.63 -31.12 15.27
N SER A 374 17.03 -30.77 16.50
CA SER A 374 16.13 -30.82 17.67
C SER A 374 15.11 -29.68 17.67
N LEU A 375 15.50 -28.49 17.20
CA LEU A 375 14.60 -27.34 17.07
C LEU A 375 13.55 -27.54 15.98
N ILE A 376 13.96 -28.16 14.87
CA ILE A 376 13.11 -28.47 13.71
C ILE A 376 12.22 -29.69 14.00
N GLY A 377 12.79 -30.74 14.60
CA GLY A 377 12.07 -31.97 14.89
C GLY A 377 11.57 -32.65 13.61
N ASP A 378 10.31 -33.06 13.61
CA ASP A 378 9.61 -33.64 12.46
C ASP A 378 8.91 -32.60 11.56
N LYS A 379 9.02 -31.31 11.91
CA LYS A 379 8.32 -30.21 11.26
C LYS A 379 9.05 -29.68 10.03
N ASP A 380 8.32 -28.95 9.20
CA ASP A 380 8.93 -28.09 8.20
C ASP A 380 9.43 -26.80 8.87
N ALA A 381 10.49 -26.20 8.32
CA ALA A 381 11.14 -25.06 8.95
C ALA A 381 11.37 -23.90 7.99
N VAL A 382 11.23 -22.69 8.54
CA VAL A 382 11.79 -21.47 7.95
C VAL A 382 13.03 -21.12 8.75
N VAL A 383 14.20 -21.25 8.15
CA VAL A 383 15.48 -20.92 8.78
C VAL A 383 16.00 -19.60 8.22
N MET A 384 16.36 -18.67 9.10
CA MET A 384 16.75 -17.32 8.73
C MET A 384 18.07 -16.94 9.40
N LEU A 385 19.04 -16.45 8.64
CA LEU A 385 20.23 -15.79 9.18
C LEU A 385 20.11 -14.30 8.91
N ILE A 386 19.98 -13.49 9.95
CA ILE A 386 19.67 -12.07 9.81
C ILE A 386 20.72 -11.17 10.49
N ASP A 387 21.01 -10.03 9.87
CA ASP A 387 21.72 -8.93 10.49
C ASP A 387 20.70 -7.85 10.86
N PRO A 388 20.30 -7.74 12.14
CA PRO A 388 19.18 -6.89 12.53
C PRO A 388 19.45 -5.39 12.40
N ASP A 389 20.71 -4.96 12.25
CA ASP A 389 21.03 -3.57 11.95
C ASP A 389 20.71 -3.23 10.48
N LYS A 390 20.78 -4.22 9.59
CA LYS A 390 20.61 -4.02 8.15
C LYS A 390 19.14 -3.92 7.74
N GLU A 391 18.86 -2.93 6.91
CA GLU A 391 17.53 -2.66 6.34
C GLU A 391 16.92 -3.91 5.66
N PRO A 392 17.66 -4.72 4.87
CA PRO A 392 17.11 -5.95 4.28
C PRO A 392 16.52 -6.93 5.31
N SER A 393 17.15 -7.09 6.48
CA SER A 393 16.63 -7.95 7.55
C SER A 393 15.37 -7.38 8.17
N LYS A 394 15.35 -6.05 8.41
CA LYS A 394 14.18 -5.33 8.93
C LYS A 394 12.97 -5.46 8.00
N HIS A 395 13.21 -5.40 6.68
CA HIS A 395 12.17 -5.63 5.68
C HIS A 395 11.59 -7.04 5.74
N ILE A 396 12.44 -8.07 5.81
CA ILE A 396 11.95 -9.44 5.90
C ILE A 396 11.11 -9.66 7.18
N LEU A 397 11.54 -9.13 8.33
CA LEU A 397 10.79 -9.24 9.58
C LEU A 397 9.43 -8.53 9.49
N ASN A 398 9.36 -7.35 8.86
CA ASN A 398 8.10 -6.65 8.60
C ASN A 398 7.20 -7.40 7.61
N ASP A 399 7.78 -8.03 6.59
CA ASP A 399 7.05 -8.79 5.56
C ASP A 399 6.32 -10.02 6.13
N LEU A 400 6.75 -10.55 7.28
CA LEU A 400 6.08 -11.69 7.94
C LEU A 400 4.77 -11.28 8.64
N GLY A 401 4.71 -10.06 9.18
CA GLY A 401 3.60 -9.57 10.01
C GLY A 401 2.20 -9.76 9.41
N PRO A 402 1.96 -9.36 8.15
CA PRO A 402 0.66 -9.53 7.50
C PRO A 402 0.17 -10.98 7.38
N TYR A 403 1.05 -11.97 7.58
CA TYR A 403 0.77 -13.40 7.38
C TYR A 403 0.88 -14.23 8.67
N VAL A 404 1.09 -13.60 9.83
CA VAL A 404 1.29 -14.31 11.12
C VAL A 404 0.12 -15.23 11.46
N ASP A 405 -1.13 -14.84 11.20
CA ASP A 405 -2.30 -15.71 11.42
C ASP A 405 -2.26 -17.00 10.59
N HIS A 406 -1.65 -16.97 9.40
CA HIS A 406 -1.44 -18.17 8.59
C HIS A 406 -0.29 -19.00 9.13
N PHE A 407 0.83 -18.36 9.48
CA PHE A 407 2.00 -19.04 10.03
C PHE A 407 1.70 -19.70 11.38
N ASN A 408 0.87 -19.10 12.23
CA ASN A 408 0.45 -19.68 13.51
C ASN A 408 -0.48 -20.89 13.34
N LYS A 409 -1.15 -21.03 12.18
CA LYS A 409 -1.94 -22.23 11.83
C LYS A 409 -1.12 -23.30 11.13
N TRP A 410 0.09 -22.96 10.67
CA TRP A 410 1.02 -23.89 10.05
C TRP A 410 1.81 -24.63 11.13
N ASP A 411 1.87 -25.97 11.03
CA ASP A 411 2.63 -26.80 11.96
C ASP A 411 4.13 -26.85 11.58
N GLY A 412 4.70 -25.67 11.36
CA GLY A 412 6.12 -25.48 11.09
C GLY A 412 6.77 -24.62 12.15
N VAL A 413 8.10 -24.49 12.08
CA VAL A 413 8.88 -23.68 13.02
C VAL A 413 9.70 -22.62 12.29
N PHE A 414 9.81 -21.45 12.88
CA PHE A 414 10.73 -20.41 12.46
C PHE A 414 11.99 -20.49 13.33
N VAL A 415 13.17 -20.60 12.71
CA VAL A 415 14.46 -20.58 13.40
C VAL A 415 15.24 -19.36 12.91
N VAL A 416 15.42 -18.37 13.77
CA VAL A 416 16.10 -17.10 13.46
C VAL A 416 17.47 -17.08 14.14
N ALA A 417 18.52 -17.03 13.32
CA ALA A 417 19.89 -16.96 13.75
C ALA A 417 20.47 -15.56 13.54
N PHE A 418 21.32 -15.14 14.47
CA PHE A 418 22.11 -13.92 14.40
C PHE A 418 23.60 -14.25 14.23
N PRO A 419 24.37 -13.45 13.46
CA PRO A 419 25.83 -13.48 13.55
C PRO A 419 26.30 -13.26 14.99
N GLN A 420 27.42 -13.86 15.37
CA GLN A 420 27.93 -13.83 16.75
C GLN A 420 28.15 -12.40 17.27
N GLU A 421 28.65 -11.53 16.41
CA GLU A 421 28.86 -10.10 16.68
C GLU A 421 27.56 -9.31 16.90
N LYS A 422 26.40 -9.88 16.54
CA LYS A 422 25.05 -9.29 16.70
C LYS A 422 24.23 -9.91 17.83
N SER A 423 24.83 -10.79 18.64
CA SER A 423 24.16 -11.54 19.72
C SER A 423 23.34 -10.68 20.69
N GLN A 424 23.79 -9.46 20.99
CA GLN A 424 23.09 -8.53 21.90
C GLN A 424 21.81 -7.90 21.30
N GLN A 425 21.57 -8.05 20.00
CA GLN A 425 20.48 -7.38 19.29
C GLN A 425 19.24 -8.28 19.10
N ALA A 426 19.23 -9.49 19.65
CA ALA A 426 18.09 -10.42 19.54
C ALA A 426 16.77 -9.84 20.08
N GLY A 427 16.83 -8.87 20.99
CA GLY A 427 15.66 -8.18 21.53
C GLY A 427 14.83 -7.44 20.47
N VAL A 428 15.43 -7.09 19.32
CA VAL A 428 14.76 -6.40 18.21
C VAL A 428 13.55 -7.18 17.69
N LEU A 429 13.56 -8.51 17.76
CA LEU A 429 12.45 -9.35 17.26
C LEU A 429 11.13 -9.03 17.96
N LYS A 430 11.16 -8.57 19.22
CA LYS A 430 9.98 -8.18 19.99
C LYS A 430 9.27 -6.94 19.45
N THR A 431 9.94 -6.19 18.58
CA THR A 431 9.36 -5.00 17.92
C THR A 431 8.53 -5.35 16.69
N TYR A 432 8.58 -6.60 16.23
CA TYR A 432 7.89 -7.09 15.05
C TYR A 432 6.73 -8.01 15.44
N THR A 433 5.69 -8.03 14.59
CA THR A 433 4.64 -9.05 14.69
C THR A 433 5.17 -10.30 13.99
N LEU A 434 5.54 -11.33 14.76
CA LEU A 434 6.18 -12.55 14.25
C LEU A 434 5.38 -13.80 14.64
N PRO A 435 5.59 -14.94 13.94
CA PRO A 435 4.96 -16.21 14.28
C PRO A 435 5.24 -16.66 15.72
N GLU A 436 4.27 -17.29 16.36
CA GLU A 436 4.38 -17.77 17.75
C GLU A 436 5.42 -18.89 17.89
N ASN A 437 5.47 -19.81 16.91
CA ASN A 437 6.44 -20.90 16.89
C ASN A 437 7.77 -20.43 16.28
N LEU A 438 8.38 -19.44 16.92
CA LEU A 438 9.66 -18.86 16.54
C LEU A 438 10.71 -19.09 17.63
N VAL A 439 11.85 -19.61 17.21
CA VAL A 439 13.03 -19.80 18.04
C VAL A 439 14.14 -18.89 17.51
N ALA A 440 14.78 -18.14 18.40
CA ALA A 440 15.88 -17.27 18.04
C ALA A 440 17.16 -17.58 18.84
N GLY A 441 18.32 -17.39 18.22
CA GLY A 441 19.62 -17.57 18.86
C GLY A 441 20.79 -17.15 17.97
N VAL A 442 22.01 -17.46 18.40
CA VAL A 442 23.25 -17.05 17.70
C VAL A 442 23.80 -18.20 16.87
N ASP A 443 24.11 -17.93 15.60
CA ASP A 443 24.83 -18.86 14.73
C ASP A 443 26.27 -18.99 15.22
N SER A 444 26.56 -20.08 15.93
CA SER A 444 27.88 -20.26 16.54
C SER A 444 28.89 -20.72 15.50
N ASN A 445 30.04 -20.05 15.45
CA ASN A 445 31.12 -20.33 14.49
C ASN A 445 30.69 -20.22 13.01
N ASP A 446 29.71 -19.36 12.69
CA ASP A 446 29.18 -19.19 11.33
C ASP A 446 28.70 -20.53 10.71
N GLY A 447 28.20 -21.47 11.52
CA GLY A 447 27.86 -22.82 11.10
C GLY A 447 26.76 -22.86 10.04
N LEU A 448 25.63 -22.17 10.27
CA LEU A 448 24.55 -22.05 9.30
C LEU A 448 25.01 -21.29 8.05
N LEU A 449 25.78 -20.22 8.23
CA LEU A 449 26.35 -19.46 7.11
C LEU A 449 27.18 -20.36 6.18
N HIS A 450 28.12 -21.13 6.74
CA HIS A 450 28.96 -22.06 5.98
C HIS A 450 28.13 -23.14 5.27
N ALA A 451 27.18 -23.76 5.99
CA ALA A 451 26.32 -24.80 5.42
C ALA A 451 25.48 -24.30 4.22
N LEU A 452 25.02 -23.04 4.24
CA LEU A 452 24.33 -22.43 3.11
C LEU A 452 25.29 -21.97 2.01
N SER A 453 26.49 -21.52 2.38
CA SER A 453 27.52 -21.12 1.42
C SER A 453 28.04 -22.29 0.59
N ASP A 454 28.09 -23.50 1.14
CA ASP A 454 28.46 -24.71 0.41
C ASP A 454 27.46 -25.05 -0.71
N ILE A 455 26.20 -24.61 -0.56
CA ILE A 455 25.12 -24.87 -1.53
C ILE A 455 24.98 -23.72 -2.53
N TYR A 456 24.97 -22.47 -2.04
CA TYR A 456 24.58 -21.29 -2.83
C TYR A 456 25.73 -20.32 -3.12
N GLY A 457 26.93 -20.57 -2.59
CA GLY A 457 28.16 -19.83 -2.90
C GLY A 457 28.78 -19.07 -1.71
N PRO A 458 30.05 -18.63 -1.83
CA PRO A 458 30.80 -18.04 -0.72
C PRO A 458 30.44 -16.57 -0.40
N ASP A 459 29.68 -15.87 -1.25
CA ASP A 459 29.36 -14.44 -1.11
C ASP A 459 28.18 -14.14 -0.16
N LEU A 460 27.66 -15.15 0.56
CA LEU A 460 26.45 -15.01 1.37
C LEU A 460 26.60 -14.12 2.60
N LYS A 461 27.80 -14.02 3.19
CA LYS A 461 28.06 -13.17 4.37
C LYS A 461 27.74 -11.69 4.08
N ASP A 462 27.97 -11.27 2.84
CA ASP A 462 27.70 -9.91 2.38
C ASP A 462 26.25 -9.71 1.91
N ARG A 463 25.45 -10.78 1.89
CA ARG A 463 24.10 -10.83 1.33
C ARG A 463 23.06 -11.27 2.36
N LEU A 464 23.28 -10.95 3.64
CA LEU A 464 22.24 -11.09 4.67
C LEU A 464 21.05 -10.15 4.36
N PRO A 465 19.82 -10.54 4.72
CA PRO A 465 19.43 -11.79 5.38
C PRO A 465 19.44 -12.99 4.42
N LEU A 466 19.69 -14.19 4.96
CA LEU A 466 19.44 -15.46 4.30
C LEU A 466 18.12 -16.03 4.82
N VAL A 467 17.27 -16.52 3.92
CA VAL A 467 16.01 -17.17 4.27
C VAL A 467 15.90 -18.48 3.51
N VAL A 468 15.59 -19.55 4.23
CA VAL A 468 15.48 -20.91 3.73
C VAL A 468 14.15 -21.48 4.18
N VAL A 469 13.39 -22.09 3.27
CA VAL A 469 12.25 -22.94 3.66
C VAL A 469 12.62 -24.39 3.33
N CYS A 470 12.59 -25.26 4.34
CA CYS A 470 13.01 -26.65 4.21
C CYS A 470 12.08 -27.63 4.92
N ASP A 471 12.16 -28.91 4.54
CA ASP A 471 11.53 -30.00 5.28
C ASP A 471 12.45 -30.52 6.41
N ASN A 472 11.92 -31.42 7.24
CA ASN A 472 12.63 -32.07 8.35
C ASN A 472 13.85 -32.92 7.91
N LYS A 473 14.03 -33.18 6.61
CA LYS A 473 15.19 -33.89 6.05
C LYS A 473 16.25 -32.93 5.48
N GLY A 474 16.03 -31.62 5.62
CA GLY A 474 16.91 -30.57 5.15
C GLY A 474 16.82 -30.29 3.65
N ASN A 475 15.81 -30.81 2.93
CA ASN A 475 15.60 -30.43 1.53
C ASN A 475 15.07 -29.00 1.48
N ILE A 476 15.73 -28.14 0.69
CA ILE A 476 15.45 -26.70 0.62
C ILE A 476 14.55 -26.42 -0.57
N TYR A 477 13.38 -25.83 -0.32
CA TYR A 477 12.39 -25.50 -1.35
C TYR A 477 12.31 -24.01 -1.67
N LEU A 478 12.79 -23.15 -0.78
CA LEU A 478 12.99 -21.71 -1.03
C LEU A 478 14.34 -21.28 -0.50
N PHE A 479 15.06 -20.48 -1.28
CA PHE A 479 16.26 -19.76 -0.84
C PHE A 479 16.20 -18.30 -1.26
N SER A 480 16.51 -17.41 -0.32
CA SER A 480 16.62 -15.97 -0.58
C SER A 480 17.82 -15.41 0.14
N ALA A 481 18.53 -14.48 -0.51
CA ALA A 481 19.67 -13.77 0.04
C ALA A 481 19.56 -12.28 -0.30
N GLY A 482 19.70 -11.42 0.70
CA GLY A 482 19.78 -9.97 0.59
C GLY A 482 18.40 -9.31 0.53
N TYR A 483 18.36 -8.12 -0.07
CA TYR A 483 17.14 -7.34 -0.17
C TYR A 483 16.14 -7.98 -1.14
N LYS A 484 15.03 -8.51 -0.61
CA LYS A 484 13.94 -9.08 -1.39
C LYS A 484 12.60 -8.74 -0.74
N ILE A 485 11.77 -8.02 -1.50
CA ILE A 485 10.41 -7.66 -1.08
C ILE A 485 9.46 -8.84 -1.32
N GLY A 486 8.54 -9.07 -0.38
CA GLY A 486 7.46 -10.04 -0.51
C GLY A 486 7.85 -11.44 -0.06
N ILE A 487 8.88 -11.59 0.77
CA ILE A 487 9.35 -12.92 1.20
C ILE A 487 8.32 -13.65 2.06
N GLY A 488 7.59 -12.93 2.92
CA GLY A 488 6.51 -13.53 3.72
C GLY A 488 5.43 -14.17 2.85
N GLU A 489 5.08 -13.52 1.74
CA GLU A 489 4.15 -14.07 0.76
C GLU A 489 4.72 -15.31 0.05
N GLN A 490 6.02 -15.32 -0.30
CA GLN A 490 6.66 -16.49 -0.92
C GLN A 490 6.67 -17.69 0.03
N ILE A 491 6.97 -17.48 1.32
CA ILE A 491 6.89 -18.53 2.34
C ILE A 491 5.45 -19.06 2.44
N LEU A 492 4.45 -18.17 2.47
CA LEU A 492 3.04 -18.55 2.51
C LEU A 492 2.62 -19.41 1.30
N LYS A 493 3.16 -19.15 0.11
CA LYS A 493 2.87 -19.94 -1.10
C LYS A 493 3.42 -21.37 -1.04
N ILE A 494 4.46 -21.61 -0.25
CA ILE A 494 5.23 -22.88 -0.24
C ILE A 494 4.81 -23.79 0.90
N THR A 495 4.57 -23.23 2.08
CA THR A 495 4.24 -24.01 3.29
C THR A 495 3.05 -24.97 3.11
N PRO A 496 1.96 -24.66 2.37
CA PRO A 496 0.89 -25.62 2.11
C PRO A 496 1.31 -26.74 1.15
N VAL A 497 2.22 -26.46 0.21
CA VAL A 497 2.70 -27.43 -0.78
C VAL A 497 3.57 -28.50 -0.10
N LEU A 498 4.40 -28.12 0.87
CA LEU A 498 5.21 -29.08 1.64
C LEU A 498 4.35 -30.07 2.41
N LYS A 499 3.27 -29.59 3.03
CA LYS A 499 2.27 -30.43 3.69
C LYS A 499 1.62 -31.43 2.71
N ALA A 500 1.28 -30.98 1.50
CA ALA A 500 0.70 -31.83 0.47
C ALA A 500 1.69 -32.89 -0.06
N ILE A 501 2.97 -32.54 -0.22
CA ILE A 501 4.03 -33.48 -0.64
C ILE A 501 4.16 -34.60 0.40
N LYS A 502 4.26 -34.26 1.69
CA LYS A 502 4.31 -35.25 2.79
C LYS A 502 3.10 -36.19 2.76
N ALA A 503 1.89 -35.65 2.66
CA ALA A 503 0.65 -36.45 2.60
C ALA A 503 0.54 -37.35 1.35
N SER A 504 1.18 -36.97 0.24
CA SER A 504 1.22 -37.78 -0.98
C SER A 504 2.26 -38.91 -0.93
N CYS A 505 3.36 -38.73 -0.20
CA CYS A 505 4.38 -39.75 0.03
C CYS A 505 3.96 -40.80 1.07
N GLU A 506 2.95 -40.51 1.90
CA GLU A 506 2.41 -41.41 2.92
C GLU A 506 1.22 -42.26 2.43
N LYS A 507 0.77 -42.08 1.18
CA LYS A 507 -0.20 -43.00 0.58
C LYS A 507 0.55 -44.17 -0.08
N PRO A 508 0.25 -45.43 0.31
CA PRO A 508 0.96 -46.61 -0.17
C PRO A 508 0.78 -46.87 -1.66
#